data_AF-A0A369WRZ6-F1
#
_entry.id   AF-A0A369WRZ6-F1
#
_cell.length_a   1.000
_cell.length_b   1.000
_cell.length_c   1.000
_cell.angle_alpha   90.00
_cell.angle_beta   90.00
_cell.angle_gamma   90.00
#
_symmetry.space_group_name_H-M   'P 1'
#
loop_
_entity.id
_entity.type
_entity.pdbx_description
1 polymer ?
#
loop_
_entity_poly.entity_id
_entity_poly.type
_entity_poly.pdbx_seq_one_letter_code
_entity_poly.pdbx_strand_id
1 'polypeptide(L)'
;MSKESIAFALGGLGGFNAHGIGFLQASLDQGIEPELISCTSGQIYWTWRYLLQKNHEPDPLTGASVNMEQELRLEVDKTNRFPKPLSWLDGPVMAMSGDPGIFSPAVKQYWQNWLSPYINSAADFDSFWKQWGEELMNRMFPAQVFVPERSPESMLAIGQRLASESEIGILFNAFDAPAGEEVLFINPRAQQVLDQQRPGRYVDGALLGDTRIRVLDPNNPEQLREAVDAALWLYLYGFKDRDGNERTLIDGAYHRQFIVRELAPAAQRIFSVRPQSVEWKEAMPTNSFQVSNLVTQLWFNASYSGEVAHIDLINRLLRKEHLPKEHYRHVELTPVEYETRIHFYEYFVERWSVYQDAYDNSRACFDDLDL
;
A
#
# COMPACT_ATOMS: atom_id res chain seq x y z
N MET A 1 18.06 21.71 -21.53
CA MET A 1 16.71 21.68 -20.94
C MET A 1 16.78 20.73 -19.76
N SER A 2 16.39 21.13 -18.55
CA SER A 2 16.37 20.22 -17.40
C SER A 2 15.29 19.17 -17.64
N LYS A 3 15.63 17.88 -17.54
CA LYS A 3 14.66 16.77 -17.55
C LYS A 3 13.57 17.09 -16.52
N GLU A 4 12.29 17.01 -16.90
CA GLU A 4 11.18 17.20 -15.96
C GLU A 4 11.30 16.19 -14.81
N SER A 5 11.20 16.65 -13.56
CA SER A 5 11.24 15.74 -12.40
C SER A 5 9.86 15.11 -12.21
N ILE A 6 9.81 13.78 -12.34
CA ILE A 6 8.61 12.96 -12.25
C ILE A 6 8.65 12.17 -10.94
N ALA A 7 7.52 12.02 -10.26
CA ALA A 7 7.36 11.07 -9.15
C ALA A 7 6.11 10.20 -9.33
N PHE A 8 6.15 9.01 -8.75
CA PHE A 8 5.03 8.06 -8.75
C PHE A 8 4.48 7.89 -7.35
N ALA A 9 3.16 8.00 -7.21
CA ALA A 9 2.44 7.69 -5.98
C ALA A 9 1.54 6.47 -6.21
N LEU A 10 1.99 5.30 -5.76
CA LEU A 10 1.34 4.01 -5.97
C LEU A 10 0.49 3.64 -4.75
N GLY A 11 -0.83 3.78 -4.89
CA GLY A 11 -1.78 3.41 -3.84
C GLY A 11 -2.05 1.91 -3.84
N GLY A 12 -1.78 1.23 -2.73
CA GLY A 12 -2.09 -0.19 -2.57
C GLY A 12 -3.47 -0.44 -2.00
N LEU A 13 -4.04 -1.60 -2.32
CA LEU A 13 -5.34 -2.05 -1.84
C LEU A 13 -5.28 -3.57 -1.61
N GLY A 14 -4.59 -3.99 -0.55
CA GLY A 14 -4.44 -5.41 -0.22
C GLY A 14 -3.78 -6.21 -1.35
N GLY A 15 -4.46 -7.23 -1.84
CA GLY A 15 -4.03 -8.09 -2.96
C GLY A 15 -4.60 -7.68 -4.32
N PHE A 16 -5.04 -6.43 -4.48
CA PHE A 16 -5.49 -5.86 -5.75
C PHE A 16 -4.45 -4.85 -6.24
N ASN A 17 -3.49 -5.31 -7.04
CA ASN A 17 -2.31 -4.54 -7.43
C ASN A 17 -2.09 -4.45 -8.93
N ALA A 18 -2.87 -5.18 -9.74
CA ALA A 18 -2.85 -5.18 -11.19
C ALA A 18 -2.72 -3.78 -11.82
N HIS A 19 -3.31 -2.76 -11.21
CA HIS A 19 -3.25 -1.38 -11.68
C HIS A 19 -1.87 -0.76 -11.59
N GLY A 20 -1.22 -0.87 -10.43
CA GLY A 20 0.13 -0.38 -10.24
C GLY A 20 1.12 -1.11 -11.14
N ILE A 21 0.90 -2.41 -11.36
CA ILE A 21 1.73 -3.22 -12.25
C ILE A 21 1.59 -2.77 -13.70
N GLY A 22 0.35 -2.51 -14.16
CA GLY A 22 0.10 -1.96 -15.50
C GLY A 22 0.80 -0.63 -15.72
N PHE A 23 0.70 0.29 -14.75
CA PHE A 23 1.40 1.58 -14.78
C PHE A 23 2.93 1.42 -14.81
N LEU A 24 3.49 0.59 -13.92
CA LEU A 24 4.93 0.36 -13.84
C LEU A 24 5.48 -0.30 -15.10
N GLN A 25 4.76 -1.25 -15.70
CA GLN A 25 5.16 -1.85 -16.97
C GLN A 25 5.11 -0.84 -18.12
N ALA A 26 4.08 0.00 -18.19
CA ALA A 26 4.01 1.09 -19.17
C ALA A 26 5.20 2.06 -19.01
N SER A 27 5.60 2.34 -17.78
CA SER A 27 6.76 3.19 -17.46
C SER A 27 8.06 2.59 -17.98
N LEU A 28 8.26 1.27 -17.80
CA LEU A 28 9.42 0.55 -18.34
C LEU A 28 9.45 0.60 -19.87
N ASP A 29 8.33 0.30 -20.51
CA ASP A 29 8.25 0.20 -21.97
C ASP A 29 8.46 1.55 -22.67
N GLN A 30 8.03 2.65 -22.03
CA GLN A 30 8.19 4.02 -22.52
C GLN A 30 9.48 4.71 -22.02
N GLY A 31 10.28 4.04 -21.19
CA GLY A 31 11.51 4.62 -20.62
C GLY A 31 11.28 5.82 -19.69
N ILE A 32 10.09 5.89 -19.06
CA ILE A 32 9.77 6.92 -18.07
C ILE A 32 10.36 6.48 -16.73
N GLU A 33 11.17 7.35 -16.12
CA GLU A 33 11.83 7.06 -14.84
C GLU A 33 11.49 8.14 -13.81
N PRO A 34 11.03 7.75 -12.61
CA PRO A 34 10.74 8.69 -11.54
C PRO A 34 12.01 9.03 -10.75
N GLU A 35 12.07 10.24 -10.18
CA GLU A 35 13.04 10.59 -9.15
C GLU A 35 12.65 10.01 -7.78
N LEU A 36 11.34 9.89 -7.52
CA LEU A 36 10.78 9.35 -6.29
C LEU A 36 9.59 8.42 -6.58
N ILE A 37 9.50 7.32 -5.84
CA ILE A 37 8.32 6.44 -5.77
C ILE A 37 7.86 6.41 -4.33
N SER A 38 6.61 6.78 -4.08
CA SER A 38 5.92 6.37 -2.86
C SER A 38 5.02 5.18 -3.14
N CYS A 39 5.05 4.16 -2.29
CA CYS A 39 4.23 2.96 -2.43
C CYS A 39 3.67 2.51 -1.08
N THR A 40 2.43 2.00 -1.07
CA THR A 40 1.75 1.54 0.14
C THR A 40 1.17 0.13 -0.07
N SER A 41 0.99 -0.64 1.01
CA SER A 41 0.46 -2.01 0.96
C SER A 41 1.16 -2.88 -0.10
N GLY A 42 0.41 -3.71 -0.83
CA GLY A 42 0.92 -4.59 -1.89
C GLY A 42 1.78 -3.90 -2.97
N GLN A 43 1.66 -2.59 -3.19
CA GLN A 43 2.51 -1.85 -4.13
C GLN A 43 3.98 -1.79 -3.68
N ILE A 44 4.28 -2.02 -2.41
CA ILE A 44 5.65 -2.16 -1.91
C ILE A 44 6.33 -3.37 -2.55
N TYR A 45 5.62 -4.50 -2.63
CA TYR A 45 6.10 -5.71 -3.30
C TYR A 45 6.32 -5.46 -4.79
N TRP A 46 5.36 -4.83 -5.47
CA TRP A 46 5.47 -4.59 -6.92
C TRP A 46 6.49 -3.51 -7.27
N THR A 47 6.75 -2.54 -6.39
CA THR A 47 7.89 -1.62 -6.52
C THR A 47 9.21 -2.38 -6.48
N TRP A 48 9.35 -3.34 -5.55
CA TRP A 48 10.52 -4.20 -5.51
C TRP A 48 10.70 -5.00 -6.82
N ARG A 49 9.64 -5.63 -7.33
CA ARG A 49 9.69 -6.36 -8.61
C ARG A 49 10.01 -5.45 -9.80
N TYR A 50 9.48 -4.23 -9.82
CA TYR A 50 9.79 -3.22 -10.83
C TYR A 50 11.28 -2.85 -10.84
N LEU A 51 11.88 -2.61 -9.67
CA LEU A 51 13.30 -2.27 -9.56
C LEU A 51 14.20 -3.41 -10.04
N LEU A 52 13.86 -4.66 -9.71
CA LEU A 52 14.58 -5.84 -10.21
C LEU A 52 14.48 -5.95 -11.73
N GLN A 53 13.28 -5.81 -12.29
CA GLN A 53 13.06 -5.88 -13.74
C GLN A 53 13.76 -4.74 -14.50
N LYS A 54 13.64 -3.50 -14.00
CA LYS A 54 14.30 -2.30 -14.55
C LYS A 54 15.81 -2.51 -14.69
N ASN A 55 16.42 -3.09 -13.65
CA ASN A 55 17.87 -3.25 -13.59
C ASN A 55 18.36 -4.60 -14.13
N HIS A 56 17.46 -5.43 -14.68
CA HIS A 56 17.75 -6.79 -15.11
C HIS A 56 18.40 -7.66 -14.02
N GLU A 57 18.03 -7.41 -12.76
CA GLU A 57 18.49 -8.17 -11.60
C GLU A 57 17.61 -9.43 -11.45
N PRO A 58 18.21 -10.61 -11.18
CA PRO A 58 17.43 -11.80 -10.85
C PRO A 58 16.75 -11.63 -9.49
N ASP A 59 15.62 -12.32 -9.31
CA ASP A 59 14.97 -12.43 -8.02
C ASP A 59 15.93 -13.11 -7.02
N PRO A 60 16.29 -12.46 -5.89
CA PRO A 60 17.22 -13.01 -4.91
C PRO A 60 16.72 -14.28 -4.21
N LEU A 61 15.41 -14.54 -4.22
CA LEU A 61 14.80 -15.72 -3.59
C LEU A 61 14.81 -16.94 -4.52
N THR A 62 14.69 -16.72 -5.84
CA THR A 62 14.51 -17.81 -6.82
C THR A 62 15.65 -17.92 -7.83
N GLY A 63 16.45 -16.87 -8.00
CA GLY A 63 17.48 -16.72 -9.04
C GLY A 63 16.92 -16.51 -10.45
N ALA A 64 15.60 -16.42 -10.62
CA ALA A 64 14.96 -16.28 -11.92
C ALA A 64 14.92 -14.81 -12.38
N SER A 65 14.84 -14.59 -13.69
CA SER A 65 14.56 -13.26 -14.24
C SER A 65 13.17 -12.79 -13.84
N VAL A 66 13.04 -11.54 -13.41
CA VAL A 66 11.75 -10.95 -13.05
C VAL A 66 11.00 -10.48 -14.30
N ASN A 67 9.73 -10.87 -14.40
CA ASN A 67 8.76 -10.36 -15.35
C ASN A 67 7.43 -10.14 -14.61
N MET A 68 7.10 -8.88 -14.31
CA MET A 68 5.92 -8.51 -13.55
C MET A 68 4.62 -8.91 -14.25
N GLU A 69 4.55 -8.77 -15.58
CA GLU A 69 3.37 -9.16 -16.35
C GLU A 69 3.10 -10.66 -16.21
N GLN A 70 4.13 -11.49 -16.40
CA GLN A 70 4.01 -12.93 -16.32
C GLN A 70 3.66 -13.38 -14.90
N GLU A 71 4.27 -12.77 -13.88
CA GLU A 71 3.94 -13.04 -12.49
C GLU A 71 2.49 -12.68 -12.17
N LEU A 72 2.02 -11.51 -12.62
CA LEU A 72 0.62 -11.12 -12.45
C LEU A 72 -0.32 -12.10 -13.15
N ARG A 73 0.01 -12.60 -14.35
CA ARG A 73 -0.82 -13.62 -15.02
C ARG A 73 -0.96 -14.87 -14.16
N LEU A 74 0.12 -15.32 -13.53
CA LEU A 74 0.07 -16.46 -12.61
C LEU A 74 -0.80 -16.17 -11.38
N GLU A 75 -0.75 -14.95 -10.83
CA GLU A 75 -1.63 -14.55 -9.72
C GLU A 75 -3.10 -14.45 -10.14
N VAL A 76 -3.38 -13.91 -11.33
CA VAL A 76 -4.73 -13.89 -11.92
C VAL A 76 -5.27 -15.30 -12.07
N ASP A 77 -4.47 -16.25 -12.58
CA ASP A 77 -4.89 -17.64 -12.77
C ASP A 77 -5.18 -18.35 -11.44
N LYS A 78 -4.46 -18.00 -10.36
CA LYS A 78 -4.71 -18.53 -9.00
C LYS A 78 -5.98 -17.95 -8.37
N THR A 79 -6.24 -16.67 -8.60
CA THR A 79 -7.30 -15.90 -7.93
C THR A 79 -8.64 -15.93 -8.66
N ASN A 80 -8.65 -16.08 -9.99
CA ASN A 80 -9.87 -16.18 -10.81
C ASN A 80 -10.22 -17.65 -11.07
N ARG A 81 -10.93 -18.27 -10.11
CA ARG A 81 -11.27 -19.70 -10.11
C ARG A 81 -12.57 -20.01 -10.85
N PHE A 82 -13.44 -19.01 -10.99
CA PHE A 82 -14.77 -19.20 -11.57
C PHE A 82 -14.93 -18.47 -12.91
N PRO A 83 -15.73 -19.01 -13.85
CA PRO A 83 -16.08 -18.31 -15.08
C PRO A 83 -16.92 -17.06 -14.79
N LYS A 84 -16.95 -16.08 -15.71
CA LYS A 84 -17.62 -14.78 -15.53
C LYS A 84 -19.01 -14.78 -14.87
N PRO A 85 -19.96 -15.71 -15.16
CA PRO A 85 -21.26 -15.72 -14.48
C PRO A 85 -21.17 -15.98 -12.98
N LEU A 86 -20.07 -16.59 -12.53
CA LEU A 86 -19.81 -17.02 -11.16
C LEU A 86 -18.56 -16.36 -10.54
N SER A 87 -17.91 -15.41 -11.23
CA SER A 87 -16.68 -14.76 -10.73
C SER A 87 -16.89 -13.97 -9.43
N TRP A 88 -18.15 -13.64 -9.09
CA TRP A 88 -18.47 -13.07 -7.78
C TRP A 88 -18.15 -14.01 -6.61
N LEU A 89 -17.97 -15.31 -6.87
CA LEU A 89 -17.54 -16.30 -5.88
C LEU A 89 -16.03 -16.28 -5.63
N ASP A 90 -15.23 -15.67 -6.52
CA ASP A 90 -13.76 -15.64 -6.39
C ASP A 90 -13.36 -14.95 -5.07
N GLY A 91 -13.97 -13.81 -4.75
CA GLY A 91 -13.70 -13.06 -3.52
C GLY A 91 -14.02 -13.84 -2.24
N PRO A 92 -15.25 -14.34 -2.04
CA PRO A 92 -15.60 -15.18 -0.89
C PRO A 92 -14.72 -16.42 -0.77
N VAL A 93 -14.41 -17.09 -1.90
CA VAL A 93 -13.52 -18.26 -1.88
C VAL A 93 -12.10 -17.88 -1.51
N MET A 94 -11.59 -16.75 -2.00
CA MET A 94 -10.29 -16.20 -1.62
C MET A 94 -10.23 -15.90 -0.11
N ALA A 95 -11.26 -15.24 0.43
CA ALA A 95 -11.36 -14.99 1.87
C ALA A 95 -11.45 -16.29 2.69
N MET A 96 -11.99 -17.38 2.15
CA MET A 96 -12.08 -18.68 2.84
C MET A 96 -10.85 -19.57 2.66
N SER A 97 -10.09 -19.43 1.57
CA SER A 97 -8.93 -20.27 1.29
C SER A 97 -7.59 -19.59 1.55
N GLY A 98 -7.56 -18.27 1.56
CA GLY A 98 -6.34 -17.48 1.51
C GLY A 98 -5.67 -17.48 0.13
N ASP A 99 -4.54 -16.80 0.10
CA ASP A 99 -3.63 -16.67 -1.04
C ASP A 99 -2.26 -17.25 -0.65
N PRO A 100 -1.89 -18.45 -1.13
CA PRO A 100 -0.68 -19.16 -0.70
C PRO A 100 0.59 -18.33 -0.83
N GLY A 101 1.30 -18.16 0.28
CA GLY A 101 2.53 -17.35 0.36
C GLY A 101 2.29 -15.88 0.70
N ILE A 102 1.03 -15.43 0.72
CA ILE A 102 0.64 -14.10 1.21
C ILE A 102 -0.09 -14.22 2.54
N PHE A 103 -1.20 -14.95 2.58
CA PHE A 103 -1.99 -15.17 3.80
C PHE A 103 -2.85 -16.43 3.75
N SER A 104 -3.18 -16.95 4.94
CA SER A 104 -4.18 -18.00 5.11
C SER A 104 -5.27 -17.63 6.11
N PRO A 105 -6.44 -18.28 6.05
CA PRO A 105 -7.49 -18.15 7.05
C PRO A 105 -7.00 -18.55 8.45
N ALA A 106 -7.33 -17.76 9.47
CA ALA A 106 -6.96 -18.00 10.85
C ALA A 106 -7.80 -19.10 11.54
N VAL A 107 -8.11 -20.20 10.84
CA VAL A 107 -8.99 -21.28 11.33
C VAL A 107 -8.44 -21.91 12.61
N LYS A 108 -7.12 -22.15 12.66
CA LYS A 108 -6.48 -22.72 13.84
C LYS A 108 -6.59 -21.79 15.05
N GLN A 109 -6.32 -20.50 14.86
CA GLN A 109 -6.38 -19.47 15.90
C GLN A 109 -7.82 -19.25 16.35
N TYR A 110 -8.79 -19.29 15.42
CA TYR A 110 -10.22 -19.24 15.73
C TYR A 110 -10.62 -20.38 16.67
N TRP A 111 -10.27 -21.63 16.34
CA TRP A 111 -10.57 -22.78 17.20
C TRP A 111 -9.83 -22.74 18.53
N GLN A 112 -8.57 -22.29 18.55
CA GLN A 112 -7.82 -22.10 19.79
C GLN A 112 -8.51 -21.07 20.69
N ASN A 113 -8.92 -19.92 20.14
CA ASN A 113 -9.63 -18.87 20.86
C ASN A 113 -10.98 -19.37 21.43
N TRP A 114 -11.72 -20.15 20.64
CA TRP A 114 -12.98 -20.77 21.08
C TRP A 114 -12.80 -21.77 22.21
N LEU A 115 -11.74 -22.57 22.17
CA LEU A 115 -11.46 -23.62 23.15
C LEU A 115 -10.71 -23.10 24.39
N SER A 116 -10.21 -21.86 24.38
CA SER A 116 -9.54 -21.28 25.55
C SER A 116 -10.48 -21.24 26.76
N PRO A 117 -10.02 -21.65 27.96
CA PRO A 117 -10.85 -21.56 29.17
C PRO A 117 -11.23 -20.11 29.48
N TYR A 118 -12.49 -19.91 29.88
CA TYR A 118 -13.06 -18.60 30.23
C TYR A 118 -12.51 -18.03 31.55
N ILE A 119 -11.98 -18.90 32.43
CA ILE A 119 -11.59 -18.59 33.80
C ILE A 119 -10.30 -19.39 34.05
N ASN A 120 -9.19 -18.69 34.28
CA ASN A 120 -7.91 -19.32 34.61
C ASN A 120 -7.65 -19.37 36.13
N SER A 121 -8.43 -18.62 36.92
CA SER A 121 -8.34 -18.61 38.38
C SER A 121 -9.66 -18.20 39.06
N ALA A 122 -9.81 -18.47 40.36
CA ALA A 122 -10.98 -18.04 41.13
C ALA A 122 -11.09 -16.50 41.27
N ALA A 123 -9.99 -15.76 41.11
CA ALA A 123 -9.98 -14.30 41.07
C ALA A 123 -10.55 -13.75 39.75
N ASP A 124 -10.57 -14.56 38.68
CA ASP A 124 -11.13 -14.18 37.38
C ASP A 124 -12.66 -14.29 37.32
N PHE A 125 -13.32 -14.84 38.35
CA PHE A 125 -14.76 -15.07 38.31
C PHE A 125 -15.59 -13.78 38.39
N ASP A 126 -15.11 -12.80 39.17
CA ASP A 126 -15.77 -11.48 39.30
C ASP A 126 -15.45 -10.53 38.13
N SER A 127 -14.26 -10.67 37.52
CA SER A 127 -13.92 -9.95 36.28
C SER A 127 -14.61 -10.58 35.07
N PHE A 128 -14.80 -11.90 35.05
CA PHE A 128 -15.52 -12.64 34.03
C PHE A 128 -16.93 -12.08 33.83
N TRP A 129 -17.74 -11.92 34.87
CA TRP A 129 -19.10 -11.35 34.71
C TRP A 129 -19.13 -9.86 34.34
N LYS A 130 -18.01 -9.14 34.43
CA LYS A 130 -17.90 -7.77 33.94
C LYS A 130 -17.47 -7.70 32.48
N GLN A 131 -16.67 -8.67 32.03
CA GLN A 131 -16.08 -8.73 30.68
C GLN A 131 -16.70 -9.82 29.79
N TRP A 132 -17.68 -10.59 30.27
CA TRP A 132 -18.24 -11.74 29.56
C TRP A 132 -18.78 -11.39 28.18
N GLY A 133 -19.39 -10.22 28.03
CA GLY A 133 -19.93 -9.74 26.76
C GLY A 133 -18.82 -9.46 25.76
N GLU A 134 -17.72 -8.82 26.22
CA GLU A 134 -16.55 -8.53 25.40
C GLU A 134 -15.79 -9.81 25.04
N GLU A 135 -15.60 -10.73 25.99
CA GLU A 135 -14.99 -12.04 25.75
C GLU A 135 -15.80 -12.90 24.78
N LEU A 136 -17.14 -12.88 24.88
CA LEU A 136 -18.02 -13.54 23.92
C LEU A 136 -17.88 -12.92 22.52
N MET A 137 -17.84 -11.59 22.42
CA MET A 137 -17.63 -10.90 21.15
C MET A 137 -16.26 -11.20 20.54
N ASN A 138 -15.20 -11.25 21.36
CA ASN A 138 -13.84 -11.59 20.93
C ASN A 138 -13.74 -13.01 20.35
N ARG A 139 -14.60 -13.94 20.80
CA ARG A 139 -14.68 -15.31 20.25
C ARG A 139 -15.56 -15.41 19.03
N MET A 140 -16.72 -14.73 19.02
CA MET A 140 -17.66 -14.75 17.89
C MET A 140 -17.12 -13.98 16.68
N PHE A 141 -16.42 -12.88 16.93
CA PHE A 141 -15.92 -11.96 15.91
C PHE A 141 -14.48 -11.56 16.25
N PRO A 142 -13.52 -12.50 16.20
CA PRO A 142 -12.14 -12.20 16.53
C PRO A 142 -11.56 -11.16 15.57
N ALA A 143 -10.71 -10.28 16.11
CA ALA A 143 -10.01 -9.28 15.31
C ALA A 143 -9.07 -9.91 14.27
N GLN A 144 -8.50 -11.08 14.58
CA GLN A 144 -7.68 -11.86 13.65
C GLN A 144 -8.57 -12.78 12.80
N VAL A 145 -8.58 -12.53 11.49
CA VAL A 145 -9.30 -13.32 10.49
C VAL A 145 -8.32 -14.05 9.57
N PHE A 146 -7.11 -13.51 9.39
CA PHE A 146 -6.05 -14.07 8.55
C PHE A 146 -4.74 -14.23 9.32
N VAL A 147 -3.83 -15.04 8.77
CA VAL A 147 -2.46 -15.24 9.24
C VAL A 147 -1.52 -14.91 8.09
N PRO A 148 -0.46 -14.10 8.31
CA PRO A 148 0.51 -13.78 7.28
C PRO A 148 1.39 -14.98 6.96
N GLU A 149 1.54 -15.29 5.67
CA GLU A 149 2.36 -16.41 5.18
C GLU A 149 3.69 -15.97 4.57
N ARG A 150 3.86 -14.69 4.24
CA ARG A 150 5.13 -14.16 3.72
C ARG A 150 6.28 -14.51 4.65
N SER A 151 7.36 -15.00 4.06
CA SER A 151 8.52 -15.45 4.82
C SER A 151 9.39 -14.26 5.29
N PRO A 152 10.08 -14.38 6.44
CA PRO A 152 11.05 -13.38 6.89
C PRO A 152 12.13 -13.05 5.83
N GLU A 153 12.54 -14.05 5.05
CA GLU A 153 13.52 -13.90 3.97
C GLU A 153 12.97 -13.04 2.84
N SER A 154 11.68 -13.20 2.49
CA SER A 154 11.02 -12.35 1.49
C SER A 154 10.93 -10.90 1.97
N MET A 155 10.54 -10.67 3.22
CA MET A 155 10.50 -9.31 3.78
C MET A 155 11.88 -8.65 3.79
N LEU A 156 12.91 -9.40 4.16
CA LEU A 156 14.29 -8.93 4.14
C LEU A 156 14.76 -8.61 2.71
N ALA A 157 14.48 -9.48 1.74
CA ALA A 157 14.88 -9.27 0.34
C ALA A 157 14.25 -7.99 -0.25
N ILE A 158 12.97 -7.75 0.03
CA ILE A 158 12.28 -6.50 -0.33
C ILE A 158 13.01 -5.32 0.32
N GLY A 159 13.18 -5.35 1.65
CA GLY A 159 13.78 -4.24 2.40
C GLY A 159 15.20 -3.91 1.95
N GLN A 160 16.04 -4.93 1.73
CA GLN A 160 17.40 -4.78 1.20
C GLN A 160 17.43 -4.09 -0.15
N ARG A 161 16.57 -4.51 -1.09
CA ARG A 161 16.56 -3.92 -2.41
C ARG A 161 16.03 -2.48 -2.42
N LEU A 162 14.99 -2.19 -1.65
CA LEU A 162 14.45 -0.83 -1.53
C LEU A 162 15.45 0.13 -0.85
N ALA A 163 16.14 -0.34 0.19
CA ALA A 163 17.13 0.47 0.92
C ALA A 163 18.41 0.71 0.11
N SER A 164 18.85 -0.26 -0.69
CA SER A 164 20.06 -0.15 -1.53
C SER A 164 19.83 0.59 -2.85
N GLU A 165 18.58 0.90 -3.21
CA GLU A 165 18.27 1.70 -4.38
C GLU A 165 18.93 3.09 -4.28
N SER A 166 19.66 3.46 -5.33
CA SER A 166 20.53 4.65 -5.34
C SER A 166 20.14 5.69 -6.39
N GLU A 167 19.33 5.32 -7.38
CA GLU A 167 18.85 6.22 -8.43
C GLU A 167 17.49 6.81 -8.04
N ILE A 168 16.58 5.96 -7.53
CA ILE A 168 15.20 6.31 -7.21
C ILE A 168 15.01 6.42 -5.69
N GLY A 169 14.43 7.52 -5.22
CA GLY A 169 14.03 7.63 -3.82
C GLY A 169 12.76 6.83 -3.54
N ILE A 170 12.78 5.97 -2.54
CA ILE A 170 11.63 5.13 -2.16
C ILE A 170 11.07 5.59 -0.82
N LEU A 171 9.74 5.70 -0.76
CA LEU A 171 8.98 6.01 0.44
C LEU A 171 7.84 5.00 0.63
N PHE A 172 7.65 4.49 1.84
CA PHE A 172 6.49 3.67 2.20
C PHE A 172 6.19 3.83 3.70
N ASN A 173 5.00 3.45 4.14
CA ASN A 173 4.55 3.75 5.51
C ASN A 173 3.93 2.57 6.26
N ALA A 174 3.94 2.72 7.58
CA ALA A 174 3.13 1.96 8.53
C ALA A 174 2.41 2.96 9.45
N PHE A 175 1.44 2.49 10.23
CA PHE A 175 0.73 3.30 11.22
C PHE A 175 0.80 2.64 12.59
N ASP A 176 1.24 3.40 13.60
CA ASP A 176 1.27 3.00 15.01
C ASP A 176 -0.04 3.42 15.67
N ALA A 177 -0.94 2.45 15.90
CA ALA A 177 -2.28 2.75 16.36
C ALA A 177 -2.34 3.34 17.79
N PRO A 178 -1.64 2.80 18.80
CA PRO A 178 -1.56 3.41 20.13
C PRO A 178 -0.91 4.79 20.15
N ALA A 179 0.14 5.02 19.35
CA ALA A 179 0.79 6.33 19.29
C ALA A 179 -0.03 7.36 18.49
N GLY A 180 -0.88 6.90 17.57
CA GLY A 180 -1.58 7.76 16.63
C GLY A 180 -0.62 8.43 15.63
N GLU A 181 0.49 7.76 15.32
CA GLU A 181 1.57 8.28 14.49
C GLU A 181 1.74 7.44 13.21
N GLU A 182 1.96 8.09 12.07
CA GLU A 182 2.49 7.45 10.88
C GLU A 182 3.99 7.19 11.07
N VAL A 183 4.48 6.02 10.65
CA VAL A 183 5.92 5.77 10.49
C VAL A 183 6.22 5.74 9.00
N LEU A 184 6.93 6.77 8.52
CA LEU A 184 7.33 6.89 7.12
C LEU A 184 8.77 6.39 6.96
N PHE A 185 8.92 5.26 6.28
CA PHE A 185 10.20 4.68 5.89
C PHE A 185 10.68 5.29 4.59
N ILE A 186 11.93 5.76 4.58
CA ILE A 186 12.57 6.32 3.40
C ILE A 186 13.94 5.68 3.18
N ASN A 187 14.30 5.41 1.93
CA ASN A 187 15.66 4.98 1.60
C ASN A 187 16.65 6.17 1.60
N PRO A 188 17.98 5.92 1.63
CA PRO A 188 18.98 6.99 1.62
C PRO A 188 18.86 7.95 0.42
N ARG A 189 18.44 7.44 -0.74
CA ARG A 189 18.22 8.28 -1.93
C ARG A 189 17.04 9.24 -1.75
N ALA A 190 15.91 8.78 -1.22
CA ALA A 190 14.77 9.64 -0.90
C ALA A 190 15.16 10.69 0.15
N GLN A 191 15.90 10.29 1.19
CA GLN A 191 16.42 11.24 2.18
C GLN A 191 17.23 12.36 1.51
N GLN A 192 18.18 12.00 0.64
CA GLN A 192 19.01 12.98 -0.06
C GLN A 192 18.17 13.97 -0.90
N VAL A 193 17.21 13.46 -1.68
CA VAL A 193 16.35 14.29 -2.54
C VAL A 193 15.48 15.23 -1.69
N LEU A 194 14.89 14.72 -0.62
CA LEU A 194 14.04 15.51 0.27
C LEU A 194 14.82 16.54 1.08
N ASP A 195 16.03 16.20 1.53
CA ASP A 195 16.91 17.09 2.29
C ASP A 195 17.39 18.28 1.44
N GLN A 196 17.61 18.08 0.13
CA GLN A 196 17.90 19.18 -0.80
C GLN A 196 16.76 20.21 -0.86
N GLN A 197 15.51 19.76 -0.75
CA GLN A 197 14.33 20.64 -0.78
C GLN A 197 14.05 21.25 0.60
N ARG A 198 14.31 20.51 1.67
CA ARG A 198 14.02 20.90 3.06
C ARG A 198 15.12 20.40 4.02
N PRO A 199 16.26 21.12 4.08
CA PRO A 199 17.42 20.67 4.86
C PRO A 199 17.09 20.42 6.34
N GLY A 200 17.55 19.27 6.85
CA GLY A 200 17.43 18.84 8.23
C GLY A 200 16.03 18.36 8.65
N ARG A 201 15.04 18.31 7.75
CA ARG A 201 13.67 17.88 8.10
C ARG A 201 13.47 16.37 8.03
N TYR A 202 14.15 15.70 7.11
CA TYR A 202 13.96 14.26 6.83
C TYR A 202 15.13 13.45 7.40
N VAL A 203 15.37 13.59 8.70
CA VAL A 203 16.40 12.82 9.43
C VAL A 203 15.74 11.70 10.23
N ASP A 204 16.48 10.62 10.46
CA ASP A 204 15.96 9.48 11.22
C ASP A 204 15.47 9.92 12.61
N GLY A 205 14.26 9.51 12.97
CA GLY A 205 13.62 9.87 14.23
C GLY A 205 12.88 11.22 14.24
N ALA A 206 12.99 12.04 13.19
CA ALA A 206 12.27 13.31 13.09
C ALA A 206 10.75 13.11 13.12
N LEU A 207 10.03 14.05 13.74
CA LEU A 207 8.57 14.07 13.78
C LEU A 207 8.04 15.28 13.00
N LEU A 208 7.24 15.04 11.96
CA LEU A 208 6.73 16.03 11.00
C LEU A 208 5.20 16.13 11.04
N GLY A 209 4.67 16.58 12.17
CA GLY A 209 3.25 16.48 12.50
C GLY A 209 3.03 15.19 13.27
N ASP A 210 2.18 14.32 12.75
CA ASP A 210 1.94 12.94 13.20
C ASP A 210 2.82 11.91 12.46
N THR A 211 3.65 12.33 11.49
CA THR A 211 4.56 11.44 10.76
C THR A 211 5.96 11.38 11.37
N ARG A 212 6.38 10.19 11.80
CA ARG A 212 7.73 9.88 12.27
C ARG A 212 8.58 9.32 11.12
N ILE A 213 9.73 9.94 10.87
CA ILE A 213 10.66 9.52 9.82
C ILE A 213 11.54 8.36 10.31
N ARG A 214 11.70 7.36 9.45
CA ARG A 214 12.66 6.27 9.58
C ARG A 214 13.50 6.16 8.33
N VAL A 215 14.81 6.37 8.45
CA VAL A 215 15.73 6.18 7.33
C VAL A 215 16.22 4.75 7.35
N LEU A 216 16.04 4.05 6.23
CA LEU A 216 16.47 2.66 6.08
C LEU A 216 18.00 2.60 5.98
N ASP A 217 18.62 1.79 6.83
CA ASP A 217 20.05 1.44 6.73
C ASP A 217 20.22 0.15 5.93
N PRO A 218 20.83 0.18 4.73
CA PRO A 218 21.11 -1.02 3.94
C PRO A 218 21.92 -2.11 4.68
N ASN A 219 22.64 -1.72 5.74
CA ASN A 219 23.47 -2.63 6.53
C ASN A 219 22.75 -3.22 7.76
N ASN A 220 21.50 -2.84 8.01
CA ASN A 220 20.73 -3.31 9.17
C ASN A 220 19.58 -4.25 8.73
N PRO A 221 19.85 -5.56 8.54
CA PRO A 221 18.84 -6.49 8.01
C PRO A 221 17.59 -6.61 8.90
N GLU A 222 17.73 -6.47 10.21
CA GLU A 222 16.61 -6.53 11.14
C GLU A 222 15.64 -5.35 10.92
N GLN A 223 16.17 -4.12 10.87
CA GLN A 223 15.38 -2.92 10.59
C GLN A 223 14.66 -3.03 9.24
N LEU A 224 15.34 -3.51 8.21
CA LEU A 224 14.78 -3.64 6.85
C LEU A 224 13.61 -4.63 6.81
N ARG A 225 13.79 -5.79 7.44
CA ARG A 225 12.75 -6.81 7.56
C ARG A 225 11.54 -6.25 8.32
N GLU A 226 11.77 -5.58 9.46
CA GLU A 226 10.72 -5.03 10.31
C GLU A 226 9.94 -3.90 9.63
N ALA A 227 10.64 -3.04 8.89
CA ALA A 227 10.00 -1.95 8.14
C ALA A 227 8.99 -2.51 7.11
N VAL A 228 9.41 -3.51 6.33
CA VAL A 228 8.53 -4.13 5.32
C VAL A 228 7.43 -4.96 5.97
N ASP A 229 7.75 -5.70 7.05
CA ASP A 229 6.76 -6.47 7.81
C ASP A 229 5.68 -5.56 8.42
N ALA A 230 6.06 -4.39 8.96
CA ALA A 230 5.13 -3.39 9.46
C ALA A 230 4.23 -2.83 8.34
N ALA A 231 4.82 -2.45 7.22
CA ALA A 231 4.12 -1.83 6.10
C ALA A 231 3.22 -2.80 5.32
N LEU A 232 3.41 -4.12 5.45
CA LEU A 232 2.58 -5.16 4.84
C LEU A 232 1.64 -5.87 5.81
N TRP A 233 1.55 -5.40 7.06
CA TRP A 233 0.70 -6.01 8.08
C TRP A 233 -0.75 -5.55 7.98
N LEU A 234 -1.61 -6.39 7.40
CA LEU A 234 -3.04 -6.11 7.31
C LEU A 234 -3.67 -6.10 8.71
N TYR A 235 -4.60 -5.17 8.98
CA TYR A 235 -5.31 -5.17 10.27
C TYR A 235 -6.08 -6.49 10.51
N LEU A 236 -6.42 -7.23 9.44
CA LEU A 236 -7.06 -8.55 9.49
C LEU A 236 -6.14 -9.66 10.00
N TYR A 237 -4.82 -9.43 10.08
CA TYR A 237 -3.88 -10.34 10.75
C TYR A 237 -3.96 -10.26 12.28
N GLY A 238 -4.73 -9.31 12.81
CA GLY A 238 -4.84 -9.04 14.24
C GLY A 238 -3.66 -8.23 14.78
N PHE A 239 -3.64 -8.07 16.10
CA PHE A 239 -2.74 -7.16 16.82
C PHE A 239 -1.79 -7.91 17.77
N LYS A 240 -1.45 -9.15 17.40
CA LYS A 240 -0.44 -9.96 18.09
C LYS A 240 0.55 -10.53 17.09
N ASP A 241 1.83 -10.52 17.43
CA ASP A 241 2.87 -11.17 16.65
C ASP A 241 2.83 -12.71 16.81
N ARG A 242 3.79 -13.41 16.19
CA ARG A 242 3.88 -14.87 16.26
C ARG A 242 4.22 -15.40 17.65
N ASP A 243 4.86 -14.58 18.48
CA ASP A 243 5.24 -14.90 19.86
C ASP A 243 4.15 -14.51 20.86
N GLY A 244 3.07 -13.87 20.38
CA GLY A 244 1.91 -13.44 21.17
C GLY A 244 2.06 -12.06 21.79
N ASN A 245 3.14 -11.32 21.49
CA ASN A 245 3.30 -9.94 21.94
C ASN A 245 2.36 -9.03 21.18
N GLU A 246 1.97 -7.92 21.82
CA GLU A 246 1.15 -6.90 21.18
C GLU A 246 1.90 -6.28 19.99
N ARG A 247 1.19 -6.20 18.87
CA ARG A 247 1.67 -5.52 17.66
C ARG A 247 0.89 -4.24 17.45
N THR A 248 1.62 -3.13 17.38
CA THR A 248 1.03 -1.79 17.25
C THR A 248 1.04 -1.26 15.83
N LEU A 249 2.02 -1.70 15.03
CA LEU A 249 2.22 -1.27 13.64
C LEU A 249 1.39 -2.09 12.67
N ILE A 250 0.62 -1.39 11.84
CA ILE A 250 -0.17 -1.93 10.72
C ILE A 250 0.19 -1.21 9.41
N ASP A 251 -0.24 -1.80 8.29
CA ASP A 251 -0.09 -1.23 6.94
C ASP A 251 -0.56 0.23 6.89
N GLY A 252 0.33 1.12 6.46
CA GLY A 252 0.08 2.55 6.43
C GLY A 252 -0.96 2.96 5.39
N ALA A 253 -1.32 2.09 4.44
CA ALA A 253 -2.36 2.38 3.45
C ALA A 253 -3.72 2.70 4.09
N TYR A 254 -4.01 2.14 5.27
CA TYR A 254 -5.26 2.40 5.99
C TYR A 254 -5.33 3.80 6.63
N HIS A 255 -4.17 4.43 6.84
CA HIS A 255 -4.06 5.80 7.35
C HIS A 255 -3.86 6.79 6.21
N ARG A 256 -2.86 6.51 5.36
CA ARG A 256 -2.40 7.37 4.28
C ARG A 256 -1.99 6.53 3.07
N GLN A 257 -2.97 6.27 2.20
CA GLN A 257 -2.78 5.41 1.01
C GLN A 257 -1.84 6.01 -0.03
N PHE A 258 -1.80 7.34 -0.13
CA PHE A 258 -0.91 8.05 -1.05
C PHE A 258 -0.04 9.02 -0.27
N ILE A 259 1.27 8.93 -0.46
CA ILE A 259 2.24 9.80 0.21
C ILE A 259 2.65 10.86 -0.81
N VAL A 260 1.84 11.90 -0.99
CA VAL A 260 2.04 12.92 -2.04
C VAL A 260 2.79 14.15 -1.50
N ARG A 261 2.55 14.49 -0.22
CA ARG A 261 3.17 15.64 0.46
C ARG A 261 4.70 15.67 0.36
N GLU A 262 5.35 14.52 0.45
CA GLU A 262 6.80 14.38 0.36
C GLU A 262 7.30 14.42 -1.10
N LEU A 263 6.48 13.98 -2.06
CA LEU A 263 6.83 14.02 -3.47
C LEU A 263 6.76 15.44 -4.04
N ALA A 264 5.78 16.24 -3.63
CA ALA A 264 5.50 17.57 -4.20
C ALA A 264 6.66 18.58 -4.18
N PRO A 265 7.50 18.66 -3.12
CA PRO A 265 8.68 19.51 -3.11
C PRO A 265 9.80 19.06 -4.05
N ALA A 266 9.83 17.78 -4.44
CA ALA A 266 10.88 17.21 -5.29
C ALA A 266 10.45 17.11 -6.76
N ALA A 267 9.22 16.68 -7.05
CA ALA A 267 8.70 16.52 -8.41
C ALA A 267 7.92 17.72 -8.97
N GLN A 268 8.02 17.92 -10.30
CA GLN A 268 7.18 18.84 -11.06
C GLN A 268 5.85 18.18 -11.44
N ARG A 269 5.89 16.87 -11.74
CA ARG A 269 4.72 16.07 -12.07
C ARG A 269 4.66 14.82 -11.21
N ILE A 270 3.48 14.52 -10.67
CA ILE A 270 3.22 13.34 -9.86
C ILE A 270 2.10 12.53 -10.51
N PHE A 271 2.42 11.31 -10.90
CA PHE A 271 1.42 10.33 -11.31
C PHE A 271 0.86 9.65 -10.05
N SER A 272 -0.42 9.87 -9.77
CA SER A 272 -1.13 9.23 -8.66
C SER A 272 -1.87 8.01 -9.19
N VAL A 273 -1.35 6.81 -8.95
CA VAL A 273 -1.86 5.56 -9.53
C VAL A 273 -2.83 4.93 -8.56
N ARG A 274 -4.12 5.09 -8.85
CA ARG A 274 -5.17 4.88 -7.84
C ARG A 274 -5.85 3.54 -8.01
N PRO A 275 -6.08 2.79 -6.93
CA PRO A 275 -6.78 1.52 -7.06
C PRO A 275 -8.29 1.69 -7.35
N GLN A 276 -8.81 2.90 -7.16
CA GLN A 276 -10.25 3.21 -7.20
C GLN A 276 -10.49 4.62 -7.76
N SER A 277 -11.60 4.79 -8.47
CA SER A 277 -12.11 6.08 -8.98
C SER A 277 -12.51 7.04 -7.84
N VAL A 278 -12.40 8.36 -8.06
CA VAL A 278 -13.02 9.36 -7.15
C VAL A 278 -14.52 9.16 -7.06
N GLU A 279 -15.14 8.97 -8.22
CA GLU A 279 -16.59 8.93 -8.35
C GLU A 279 -17.14 7.55 -8.02
N TRP A 280 -18.26 7.52 -7.29
CA TRP A 280 -19.10 6.34 -7.16
C TRP A 280 -19.87 6.14 -8.47
N LYS A 281 -19.33 5.32 -9.38
CA LYS A 281 -19.91 5.05 -10.71
C LYS A 281 -20.97 3.93 -10.70
N GLU A 282 -21.38 3.44 -9.53
CA GLU A 282 -22.39 2.38 -9.39
C GLU A 282 -23.77 2.93 -8.98
N ALA A 283 -24.79 2.06 -9.05
CA ALA A 283 -26.07 2.35 -8.40
C ALA A 283 -25.89 2.48 -6.87
N MET A 284 -26.80 3.18 -6.20
CA MET A 284 -26.76 3.28 -4.75
C MET A 284 -26.88 1.90 -4.10
N PRO A 285 -26.14 1.62 -3.00
CA PRO A 285 -26.17 0.33 -2.32
C PRO A 285 -27.59 -0.11 -1.91
N THR A 286 -27.92 -1.37 -2.18
CA THR A 286 -29.18 -2.02 -1.77
C THR A 286 -28.97 -3.15 -0.76
N ASN A 287 -27.71 -3.50 -0.46
CA ASN A 287 -27.36 -4.49 0.55
C ASN A 287 -26.08 -4.08 1.32
N SER A 288 -25.82 -4.75 2.44
CA SER A 288 -24.70 -4.42 3.35
C SER A 288 -23.33 -4.55 2.69
N PHE A 289 -23.13 -5.48 1.77
CA PHE A 289 -21.85 -5.63 1.07
C PHE A 289 -21.57 -4.44 0.15
N GLN A 290 -22.58 -3.95 -0.56
CA GLN A 290 -22.45 -2.74 -1.36
C GLN A 290 -22.23 -1.49 -0.50
N VAL A 291 -22.82 -1.44 0.70
CA VAL A 291 -22.53 -0.37 1.67
C VAL A 291 -21.06 -0.44 2.09
N SER A 292 -20.51 -1.63 2.37
CA SER A 292 -19.09 -1.79 2.67
C SER A 292 -18.19 -1.32 1.53
N ASN A 293 -18.52 -1.62 0.27
CA ASN A 293 -17.77 -1.11 -0.90
C ASN A 293 -17.75 0.43 -0.90
N LEU A 294 -18.91 1.06 -0.76
CA LEU A 294 -19.03 2.52 -0.74
C LEU A 294 -18.23 3.12 0.42
N VAL A 295 -18.33 2.55 1.62
CA VAL A 295 -17.58 3.01 2.81
C VAL A 295 -16.08 2.92 2.56
N THR A 296 -15.59 1.81 2.02
CA THR A 296 -14.16 1.65 1.71
C THR A 296 -13.69 2.67 0.67
N GLN A 297 -14.43 2.85 -0.42
CA GLN A 297 -14.09 3.85 -1.44
C GLN A 297 -14.06 5.27 -0.86
N LEU A 298 -15.04 5.62 -0.01
CA LEU A 298 -15.06 6.92 0.67
C LEU A 298 -13.85 7.12 1.60
N TRP A 299 -13.46 6.09 2.36
CA TRP A 299 -12.29 6.16 3.25
C TRP A 299 -10.98 6.41 2.49
N PHE A 300 -10.72 5.63 1.45
CA PHE A 300 -9.51 5.80 0.63
C PHE A 300 -9.50 7.13 -0.12
N ASN A 301 -10.64 7.54 -0.69
CA ASN A 301 -10.75 8.83 -1.38
C ASN A 301 -10.64 10.04 -0.44
N ALA A 302 -11.07 9.92 0.82
CA ALA A 302 -10.92 10.99 1.80
C ALA A 302 -9.45 11.26 2.12
N SER A 303 -8.66 10.20 2.33
CA SER A 303 -7.21 10.29 2.56
C SER A 303 -6.50 10.97 1.38
N TYR A 304 -6.78 10.52 0.15
CA TYR A 304 -6.24 11.14 -1.07
C TYR A 304 -6.63 12.62 -1.21
N SER A 305 -7.90 12.94 -0.97
CA SER A 305 -8.39 14.33 -1.05
C SER A 305 -7.66 15.26 -0.08
N GLY A 306 -7.35 14.77 1.14
CA GLY A 306 -6.57 15.51 2.13
C GLY A 306 -5.15 15.81 1.65
N GLU A 307 -4.49 14.84 1.02
CA GLU A 307 -3.12 14.97 0.50
C GLU A 307 -3.02 15.98 -0.65
N VAL A 308 -3.97 15.96 -1.59
CA VAL A 308 -3.91 16.79 -2.80
C VAL A 308 -4.48 18.20 -2.60
N ALA A 309 -5.34 18.42 -1.60
CA ALA A 309 -6.00 19.70 -1.39
C ALA A 309 -5.03 20.88 -1.22
N HIS A 310 -3.90 20.67 -0.53
CA HIS A 310 -2.88 21.71 -0.38
C HIS A 310 -2.18 22.02 -1.71
N ILE A 311 -1.88 20.99 -2.51
CA ILE A 311 -1.26 21.18 -3.83
C ILE A 311 -2.22 21.96 -4.75
N ASP A 312 -3.49 21.57 -4.77
CA ASP A 312 -4.53 22.25 -5.55
C ASP A 312 -4.71 23.71 -5.14
N LEU A 313 -4.69 24.00 -3.83
CA LEU A 313 -4.76 25.36 -3.31
C LEU A 313 -3.56 26.19 -3.76
N ILE A 314 -2.34 25.68 -3.59
CA ILE A 314 -1.11 26.38 -3.97
C ILE A 314 -1.09 26.62 -5.49
N ASN A 315 -1.41 25.60 -6.29
CA ASN A 315 -1.52 25.72 -7.75
C ASN A 315 -2.54 26.79 -8.17
N ARG A 316 -3.70 26.83 -7.50
CA ARG A 316 -4.74 27.83 -7.78
C ARG A 316 -4.30 29.25 -7.43
N LEU A 317 -3.60 29.43 -6.31
CA LEU A 317 -3.08 30.72 -5.88
C LEU A 317 -1.94 31.21 -6.79
N LEU A 318 -1.08 30.30 -7.25
CA LEU A 318 -0.05 30.58 -8.25
C LEU A 318 -0.65 31.02 -9.58
N ARG A 319 -1.68 30.32 -10.09
CA ARG A 319 -2.39 30.71 -11.33
C ARG A 319 -3.05 32.09 -11.24
N LYS A 320 -3.45 32.51 -10.04
CA LYS A 320 -4.02 33.83 -9.76
C LYS A 320 -2.98 34.89 -9.39
N GLU A 321 -1.70 34.55 -9.45
CA GLU A 321 -0.59 35.46 -9.10
C GLU A 321 -0.67 36.00 -7.66
N HIS A 322 -1.28 35.23 -6.74
CA HIS A 322 -1.37 35.57 -5.32
C HIS A 322 -0.19 35.07 -4.50
N LEU A 323 0.67 34.22 -5.06
CA LEU A 323 1.87 33.71 -4.43
C LEU A 323 3.11 34.01 -5.28
N PRO A 324 4.26 34.34 -4.65
CA PRO A 324 5.49 34.57 -5.38
C PRO A 324 6.04 33.27 -5.97
N LYS A 325 6.39 33.30 -7.25
CA LYS A 325 6.98 32.14 -7.97
C LYS A 325 8.39 31.79 -7.48
N GLU A 326 9.04 32.67 -6.70
CA GLU A 326 10.34 32.40 -6.09
C GLU A 326 10.28 31.35 -4.98
N HIS A 327 9.13 31.21 -4.31
CA HIS A 327 8.96 30.33 -3.15
C HIS A 327 7.98 29.18 -3.39
N TYR A 328 7.15 29.31 -4.42
CA TYR A 328 6.11 28.34 -4.75
C TYR A 328 6.23 27.96 -6.22
N ARG A 329 6.00 26.68 -6.51
CA ARG A 329 5.99 26.16 -7.87
C ARG A 329 4.70 25.41 -8.14
N HIS A 330 4.32 25.36 -9.40
CA HIS A 330 3.22 24.52 -9.84
C HIS A 330 3.66 23.05 -9.77
N VAL A 331 2.78 22.19 -9.24
CA VAL A 331 2.96 20.73 -9.25
C VAL A 331 1.79 20.14 -10.01
N GLU A 332 2.07 19.42 -11.10
CA GLU A 332 1.05 18.74 -11.87
C GLU A 332 0.71 17.39 -11.23
N LEU A 333 -0.55 17.22 -10.84
CA LEU A 333 -1.07 15.95 -10.34
C LEU A 333 -1.84 15.27 -11.47
N THR A 334 -1.34 14.12 -11.93
CA THR A 334 -2.00 13.31 -12.95
C THR A 334 -2.55 12.03 -12.29
N PRO A 335 -3.84 11.98 -11.92
CA PRO A 335 -4.44 10.75 -11.44
C PRO A 335 -4.57 9.75 -12.59
N VAL A 336 -4.00 8.56 -12.40
CA VAL A 336 -4.19 7.42 -13.29
C VAL A 336 -5.27 6.55 -12.67
N GLU A 337 -6.45 6.60 -13.28
CA GLU A 337 -7.66 5.89 -12.85
C GLU A 337 -8.09 4.87 -13.90
N TYR A 338 -8.88 3.89 -13.48
CA TYR A 338 -9.47 2.87 -14.34
C TYR A 338 -10.88 2.53 -13.84
N GLU A 339 -11.72 2.03 -14.74
CA GLU A 339 -13.16 1.91 -14.49
C GLU A 339 -13.58 0.59 -13.82
N THR A 340 -12.61 -0.26 -13.47
CA THR A 340 -12.91 -1.57 -12.89
C THR A 340 -13.55 -1.43 -11.51
N ARG A 341 -14.65 -2.18 -11.34
CA ARG A 341 -15.40 -2.30 -10.08
C ARG A 341 -14.67 -3.25 -9.14
N ILE A 342 -14.54 -2.83 -7.88
CA ILE A 342 -13.93 -3.66 -6.84
C ILE A 342 -14.95 -3.85 -5.72
N HIS A 343 -15.32 -5.09 -5.48
CA HIS A 343 -16.16 -5.45 -4.34
C HIS A 343 -15.32 -5.74 -3.10
N PHE A 344 -15.92 -5.64 -1.91
CA PHE A 344 -15.23 -5.74 -0.62
C PHE A 344 -14.45 -7.04 -0.44
N TYR A 345 -14.90 -8.16 -1.03
CA TYR A 345 -14.19 -9.44 -0.97
C TYR A 345 -13.21 -9.65 -2.13
N GLU A 346 -13.19 -8.74 -3.10
CA GLU A 346 -12.33 -8.82 -4.28
C GLU A 346 -11.04 -8.04 -4.12
N TYR A 347 -10.79 -7.43 -2.94
CA TYR A 347 -9.52 -6.76 -2.63
C TYR A 347 -8.30 -7.71 -2.64
N PHE A 348 -8.51 -9.02 -2.70
CA PHE A 348 -7.45 -10.02 -2.81
C PHE A 348 -7.54 -10.80 -4.14
N VAL A 349 -8.32 -10.31 -5.10
CA VAL A 349 -8.51 -10.97 -6.39
C VAL A 349 -7.94 -10.09 -7.49
N GLU A 350 -6.81 -10.50 -8.04
CA GLU A 350 -6.20 -9.81 -9.16
C GLU A 350 -7.04 -9.98 -10.43
N ARG A 351 -7.07 -8.96 -11.30
CA ARG A 351 -7.82 -9.04 -12.57
C ARG A 351 -6.95 -8.58 -13.72
N TRP A 352 -6.88 -9.41 -14.75
CA TRP A 352 -6.13 -9.07 -15.97
C TRP A 352 -6.64 -7.82 -16.68
N SER A 353 -7.96 -7.59 -16.69
CA SER A 353 -8.54 -6.38 -17.30
C SER A 353 -8.07 -5.09 -16.63
N VAL A 354 -7.85 -5.11 -15.32
CA VAL A 354 -7.34 -3.95 -14.57
C VAL A 354 -5.93 -3.61 -15.00
N TYR A 355 -5.10 -4.63 -15.19
CA TYR A 355 -3.74 -4.45 -15.68
C TYR A 355 -3.74 -3.83 -17.08
N GLN A 356 -4.56 -4.35 -17.99
CA GLN A 356 -4.67 -3.82 -19.35
C GLN A 356 -5.16 -2.37 -19.36
N ASP A 357 -6.26 -2.08 -18.67
CA ASP A 357 -6.82 -0.73 -18.57
C ASP A 357 -5.76 0.24 -18.01
N ALA A 358 -5.06 -0.15 -16.94
CA ALA A 358 -4.01 0.67 -16.33
C ALA A 358 -2.81 0.85 -17.26
N TYR A 359 -2.34 -0.19 -17.93
CA TYR A 359 -1.25 -0.12 -18.89
C TYR A 359 -1.59 0.84 -20.04
N ASP A 360 -2.74 0.66 -20.68
CA ASP A 360 -3.16 1.47 -21.83
C ASP A 360 -3.39 2.93 -21.44
N ASN A 361 -4.06 3.18 -20.31
CA ASN A 361 -4.26 4.54 -19.79
C ASN A 361 -2.93 5.21 -19.43
N SER A 362 -2.00 4.46 -18.82
CA SER A 362 -0.69 5.01 -18.44
C SER A 362 0.12 5.38 -19.67
N ARG A 363 0.12 4.53 -20.71
CA ARG A 363 0.78 4.85 -21.98
C ARG A 363 0.21 6.11 -22.61
N ALA A 364 -1.12 6.27 -22.64
CA ALA A 364 -1.73 7.50 -23.13
C ALA A 364 -1.29 8.73 -22.32
N CYS A 365 -1.26 8.63 -20.98
CA CYS A 365 -0.75 9.72 -20.13
C CYS A 365 0.74 10.02 -20.34
N PHE A 366 1.55 9.02 -20.72
CA PHE A 366 2.97 9.22 -21.01
C PHE A 366 3.21 9.78 -22.41
N ASP A 367 2.38 9.43 -23.40
CA ASP A 367 2.47 9.99 -24.75
C ASP A 367 2.15 11.51 -24.76
N ASP A 368 1.38 11.99 -23.76
CA ASP A 368 1.12 13.41 -23.51
C ASP A 368 2.30 14.15 -22.82
N LEU A 369 3.37 13.43 -22.44
CA LEU A 369 4.61 14.06 -22.00
C LEU A 369 5.37 14.52 -23.25
N ASP A 370 5.48 15.83 -23.47
CA ASP A 370 6.40 16.43 -24.46
C ASP A 370 7.87 16.19 -24.05
N LEU A 371 8.33 14.92 -24.06
CA LEU A 371 9.69 14.50 -23.66
C LEU A 371 10.69 14.48 -24.83
#